data_AF-A0A538TYV8-F1
#
_entry.id   AF-A0A538TYV8-F1
#
_cell.length_a   1.000
_cell.length_b   1.000
_cell.length_c   1.000
_cell.angle_alpha   90.00
_cell.angle_beta   90.00
_cell.angle_gamma   90.00
#
_symmetry.space_group_name_H-M   'P 1'
#
loop_
_entity.id
_entity.type
_entity.pdbx_description
1 polymer ?
#
loop_
_entity_poly.entity_id
_entity_poly.type
_entity_poly.pdbx_seq_one_letter_code
_entity_poly.pdbx_strand_id
1 'polypeptide(L)'
;GARTVIAVDLDGKSEIVVRVPTVRGSGLDPVTSGPYSIDWLPDGRLLVVSGRDRLLLRREPDGSLVTHANLAGLCDHPWNEIVVDGRGNAYLDSIGFDFPGGPIAPGVLGLVTAGGSVRRVADGLGFPNGLVVTPDDSTLIVAE
;
A
#
# COMPACT_ATOMS: atom_id res chain seq x y z
N GLY A 1 -10.08 10.72 -5.59
CA GLY A 1 -11.03 9.87 -4.83
C GLY A 1 -11.48 10.53 -3.54
N ALA A 2 -12.36 9.89 -2.76
CA ALA A 2 -12.96 10.45 -1.52
C ALA A 2 -11.98 10.61 -0.33
N ARG A 3 -10.74 10.12 -0.46
CA ARG A 3 -9.66 10.24 0.54
C ARG A 3 -9.98 9.61 1.91
N THR A 4 -10.80 8.57 1.92
CA THR A 4 -11.27 7.91 3.16
C THR A 4 -11.27 6.40 3.02
N VAL A 5 -10.90 5.71 4.09
CA VAL A 5 -11.21 4.29 4.29
C VAL A 5 -12.53 4.20 5.05
N ILE A 6 -13.45 3.40 4.52
CA ILE A 6 -14.78 3.19 5.06
C ILE A 6 -14.89 1.72 5.46
N ALA A 7 -15.27 1.46 6.72
CA ALA A 7 -15.72 0.14 7.14
C ALA A 7 -17.23 0.07 6.93
N VAL A 8 -17.70 -1.09 6.47
CA VAL A 8 -19.13 -1.39 6.29
C VAL A 8 -19.40 -2.72 7.00
N ASP A 9 -20.38 -2.74 7.89
CA ASP A 9 -20.80 -3.96 8.58
C ASP A 9 -21.76 -4.81 7.73
N LEU A 10 -22.13 -6.00 8.24
CA LEU A 10 -22.99 -6.96 7.54
C LEU A 10 -24.43 -6.45 7.36
N ASP A 11 -24.86 -5.46 8.15
CA ASP A 11 -26.16 -4.80 8.03
C ASP A 11 -26.11 -3.62 7.03
N GLY A 12 -24.95 -3.36 6.45
CA GLY A 12 -24.73 -2.28 5.48
C GLY A 12 -24.50 -0.91 6.11
N LYS A 13 -24.32 -0.81 7.42
CA LYS A 13 -23.99 0.45 8.10
C LYS A 13 -22.51 0.74 7.91
N SER A 14 -22.21 1.98 7.54
CA SER A 14 -20.85 2.42 7.22
C SER A 14 -20.31 3.45 8.20
N GLU A 15 -19.01 3.40 8.46
CA GLU A 15 -18.29 4.45 9.17
C GLU A 15 -16.94 4.77 8.53
N ILE A 16 -16.47 6.00 8.72
CA ILE A 16 -15.13 6.41 8.26
C ILE A 16 -14.11 6.00 9.31
N VAL A 17 -13.23 5.06 8.95
CA VAL A 17 -12.17 4.54 9.82
C VAL A 17 -10.96 5.48 9.84
N VAL A 18 -10.62 6.02 8.67
CA VAL A 18 -9.52 6.97 8.52
C VAL A 18 -9.74 7.92 7.35
N ARG A 19 -9.34 9.17 7.53
CA ARG A 19 -9.16 10.15 6.45
C ARG A 19 -7.67 10.23 6.15
N VAL A 20 -7.29 9.93 4.92
CA VAL A 20 -5.87 9.91 4.53
C VAL A 20 -5.55 11.29 3.94
N PRO A 21 -4.77 12.13 4.63
CA PRO A 21 -4.40 13.43 4.11
C PRO A 21 -3.48 13.25 2.91
N THR A 22 -3.60 14.13 1.92
CA THR A 22 -2.50 14.34 0.97
C THR A 22 -1.34 14.95 1.72
N VAL A 23 -0.14 14.40 1.57
CA VAL A 23 1.07 15.11 1.99
C VAL A 23 1.16 16.38 1.13
N ARG A 24 0.94 17.54 1.76
CA ARG A 24 1.15 18.84 1.11
C ARG A 24 2.63 18.94 0.72
N GLY A 25 2.91 19.09 -0.57
CA GLY A 25 4.28 19.37 -1.05
C GLY A 25 4.73 18.59 -2.27
N SER A 26 3.98 17.56 -2.72
CA SER A 26 4.35 16.78 -3.92
C SER A 26 4.09 17.49 -5.25
N GLY A 27 3.49 18.70 -5.24
CA GLY A 27 3.13 19.44 -6.46
C GLY A 27 2.02 18.78 -7.29
N LEU A 28 1.49 17.64 -6.83
CA LEU A 28 0.41 16.91 -7.49
C LEU A 28 -0.95 17.33 -6.92
N ASP A 29 -1.92 17.48 -7.81
CA ASP A 29 -3.30 17.91 -7.51
C ASP A 29 -3.90 17.06 -6.37
N PRO A 30 -4.59 17.63 -5.36
CA PRO A 30 -5.34 16.87 -4.34
C PRO A 30 -6.37 15.85 -4.89
N VAL A 31 -6.71 15.89 -6.18
CA VAL A 31 -7.49 14.88 -6.90
C VAL A 31 -6.67 13.61 -7.22
N THR A 32 -5.34 13.71 -7.25
CA THR A 32 -4.38 12.68 -7.66
C THR A 32 -3.68 11.96 -6.51
N SER A 33 -4.23 11.87 -5.31
CA SER A 33 -3.85 10.77 -4.39
C SER A 33 -4.70 9.58 -4.81
N GLY A 34 -4.10 8.64 -5.57
CA GLY A 34 -4.79 7.50 -6.19
C GLY A 34 -5.51 6.61 -5.16
N PRO A 35 -6.21 5.55 -5.61
CA PRO A 35 -6.82 4.60 -4.66
C PRO A 35 -5.78 4.13 -3.64
N TYR A 36 -6.23 4.00 -2.40
CA TYR A 36 -5.41 3.44 -1.33
C TYR A 36 -5.75 1.96 -1.22
N SER A 37 -4.74 1.09 -1.32
CA SER A 37 -4.86 -0.27 -0.79
C SER A 37 -4.50 -0.27 0.69
N ILE A 38 -5.13 -1.19 1.41
CA ILE A 38 -5.02 -1.31 2.86
C ILE A 38 -4.86 -2.77 3.25
N ASP A 39 -4.22 -3.00 4.38
CA ASP A 39 -4.26 -4.28 5.07
C ASP A 39 -3.98 -4.08 6.56
N TRP A 40 -4.08 -5.12 7.36
CA TRP A 40 -3.90 -5.06 8.82
C TRP A 40 -2.64 -5.81 9.25
N LEU A 41 -1.89 -5.19 10.16
CA LEU A 41 -0.88 -5.91 10.93
C LEU A 41 -1.54 -6.95 11.85
N PRO A 42 -0.84 -8.02 12.25
CA PRO A 42 -1.36 -9.02 13.19
C PRO A 42 -1.82 -8.45 14.53
N ASP A 43 -1.32 -7.27 14.92
CA ASP A 43 -1.74 -6.55 16.14
C ASP A 43 -2.95 -5.62 15.93
N GLY A 44 -3.61 -5.71 14.79
CA GLY A 44 -4.84 -4.99 14.46
C GLY A 44 -4.62 -3.56 13.95
N ARG A 45 -3.37 -3.09 13.85
CA ARG A 45 -3.09 -1.75 13.29
C ARG A 45 -3.26 -1.74 11.77
N LEU A 46 -4.06 -0.81 11.27
CA LEU A 46 -4.30 -0.61 9.84
C LEU A 46 -3.07 -0.01 9.15
N LEU A 47 -2.67 -0.61 8.03
CA LEU A 47 -1.73 -0.05 7.08
C LEU A 47 -2.45 0.53 5.88
N VAL A 48 -1.92 1.63 5.34
CA VAL A 48 -2.46 2.34 4.19
C VAL A 48 -1.33 2.68 3.23
N VAL A 49 -1.45 2.24 1.98
CA VAL A 49 -0.51 2.61 0.92
C VAL A 49 -0.79 4.04 0.47
N SER A 50 0.13 4.97 0.76
CA SER A 50 0.14 6.29 0.09
C SER A 50 1.02 6.21 -1.16
N GLY A 51 0.43 5.70 -2.23
CA GLY A 51 1.15 5.27 -3.43
C GLY A 51 2.06 6.34 -4.02
N ARG A 52 1.51 7.54 -4.29
CA ARG A 52 2.26 8.65 -4.90
C ARG A 52 3.22 9.36 -3.96
N ASP A 53 2.95 9.31 -2.65
CA ASP A 53 3.92 9.80 -1.66
C ASP A 53 5.05 8.78 -1.43
N ARG A 54 4.90 7.55 -1.97
CA ARG A 54 5.81 6.41 -1.78
C ARG A 54 6.04 6.11 -0.30
N LEU A 55 4.95 6.16 0.46
CA LEU A 55 4.93 5.86 1.88
C LEU A 55 3.95 4.73 2.17
N LEU A 56 4.34 3.86 3.09
CA LEU A 56 3.40 3.01 3.81
C LEU A 56 3.07 3.70 5.13
N LEU A 57 1.80 4.02 5.34
CA LEU A 57 1.31 4.67 6.55
C LEU A 57 0.71 3.62 7.49
N ARG A 58 0.77 3.87 8.79
CA ARG A 58 0.12 3.07 9.83
C ARG A 58 -0.75 3.94 10.69
N ARG A 59 -1.97 3.48 10.94
CA ARG A 59 -2.90 4.11 11.87
C ARG A 59 -2.60 3.66 13.30
N GLU A 60 -2.32 4.61 14.18
CA GLU A 60 -2.15 4.36 15.61
C GLU A 60 -3.51 4.20 16.32
N PRO A 61 -3.54 3.66 17.56
CA PRO A 61 -4.77 3.53 18.34
C PRO A 61 -5.51 4.86 18.55
N ASP A 62 -4.78 5.97 18.65
CA ASP A 62 -5.35 7.33 18.76
C ASP A 62 -5.94 7.87 17.44
N GLY A 63 -5.83 7.09 16.35
CA GLY A 63 -6.33 7.44 15.02
C GLY A 63 -5.34 8.26 14.19
N SER A 64 -4.19 8.63 14.72
CA SER A 64 -3.14 9.33 13.97
C SER A 64 -2.52 8.42 12.90
N LEU A 65 -2.08 9.02 11.80
CA LEU A 65 -1.31 8.33 10.77
C LEU A 65 0.17 8.66 10.92
N VAL A 66 0.98 7.63 11.02
CA VAL A 66 2.45 7.73 11.09
C VAL A 66 3.08 6.99 9.92
N THR A 67 4.28 7.39 9.51
CA THR A 67 5.05 6.64 8.52
C THR A 67 5.46 5.30 9.11
N HIS A 68 5.00 4.20 8.50
CA HIS A 68 5.46 2.86 8.80
C HIS A 68 6.73 2.53 8.03
N ALA A 69 6.79 2.88 6.74
CA ALA A 69 7.97 2.72 5.90
C ALA A 69 8.05 3.77 4.78
N ASN A 70 9.28 4.12 4.41
CA ASN A 70 9.57 4.91 3.21
C ASN A 70 9.95 3.97 2.06
N LEU A 71 9.20 4.06 0.96
CA LEU A 71 9.34 3.18 -0.21
C LEU A 71 10.06 3.86 -1.38
N ALA A 72 10.38 5.16 -1.26
CA ALA A 72 10.99 5.94 -2.34
C ALA A 72 12.36 5.40 -2.80
N GLY A 73 13.08 4.69 -1.93
CA GLY A 73 14.34 4.05 -2.29
C GLY A 73 14.20 2.76 -3.12
N LEU A 74 12.99 2.22 -3.27
CA LEU A 74 12.74 0.96 -3.97
C LEU A 74 12.20 1.14 -5.39
N CYS A 75 11.42 2.20 -5.63
CA CYS A 75 10.84 2.53 -6.94
C CYS A 75 10.49 4.02 -6.97
N ASP A 76 10.74 4.68 -8.10
CA ASP A 76 10.39 6.09 -8.30
C ASP A 76 8.90 6.30 -8.64
N HIS A 77 8.19 5.22 -8.98
CA HIS A 77 6.78 5.24 -9.37
C HIS A 77 5.84 4.97 -8.20
N PRO A 78 4.53 5.26 -8.36
CA PRO A 78 3.55 5.02 -7.32
C PRO A 78 3.44 3.55 -6.91
N TRP A 79 3.22 3.30 -5.62
CA TRP A 79 2.87 1.99 -5.08
C TRP A 79 1.36 1.78 -5.14
N ASN A 80 0.92 0.53 -5.31
CA ASN A 80 -0.48 0.20 -5.53
C ASN A 80 -1.02 -0.77 -4.45
N GLU A 81 -0.83 -2.08 -4.59
CA GLU A 81 -1.38 -3.08 -3.67
C GLU A 81 -0.50 -3.35 -2.44
N ILE A 82 -1.13 -3.94 -1.43
CA ILE A 82 -0.49 -4.45 -0.22
C ILE A 82 -1.12 -5.78 0.21
N VAL A 83 -0.29 -6.65 0.77
CA VAL A 83 -0.74 -7.78 1.61
C VAL A 83 0.23 -7.96 2.78
N VAL A 84 -0.32 -8.26 3.96
CA VAL A 84 0.44 -8.54 5.18
C VAL A 84 0.36 -10.03 5.50
N ASP A 85 1.52 -10.65 5.75
CA ASP A 85 1.59 -12.05 6.17
C ASP A 85 1.38 -12.22 7.69
N GLY A 86 1.19 -13.45 8.15
CA GLY A 86 0.98 -13.77 9.57
C GLY A 86 2.19 -13.44 10.48
N ARG A 87 3.36 -13.14 9.91
CA ARG A 87 4.56 -12.71 10.63
C ARG A 87 4.65 -11.19 10.75
N GLY A 88 3.71 -10.45 10.16
CA GLY A 88 3.68 -8.99 10.16
C GLY A 88 4.58 -8.35 9.11
N ASN A 89 4.98 -9.10 8.07
CA ASN A 89 5.64 -8.51 6.91
C ASN A 89 4.61 -7.98 5.93
N ALA A 90 4.83 -6.77 5.40
CA ALA A 90 4.02 -6.21 4.34
C ALA A 90 4.72 -6.36 2.99
N TYR A 91 4.07 -7.03 2.05
CA TYR A 91 4.45 -7.06 0.64
C TYR A 91 3.63 -6.01 -0.10
N LEU A 92 4.29 -5.27 -0.98
CA LEU A 92 3.64 -4.22 -1.77
C LEU A 92 4.09 -4.30 -3.21
N ASP A 93 3.25 -3.86 -4.13
CA ASP A 93 3.62 -3.73 -5.54
C ASP A 93 3.67 -2.28 -6.01
N SER A 94 4.47 -2.07 -7.05
CA SER A 94 4.36 -0.92 -7.92
C SER A 94 4.26 -1.43 -9.34
N ILE A 95 3.34 -0.86 -10.11
CA ILE A 95 3.17 -1.13 -11.55
C ILE A 95 4.44 -0.73 -12.33
N GLY A 96 5.31 0.10 -11.77
CA GLY A 96 6.60 0.46 -12.36
C GLY A 96 6.55 1.60 -13.37
N PHE A 97 5.38 2.22 -13.57
CA PHE A 97 5.21 3.43 -14.39
C PHE A 97 3.98 4.25 -13.94
N ASP A 98 3.84 5.46 -14.49
CA ASP A 98 2.80 6.43 -14.10
C ASP A 98 1.42 6.15 -14.74
N PHE A 99 0.75 5.07 -14.34
CA PHE A 99 -0.59 4.70 -14.83
C PHE A 99 -1.67 5.79 -14.58
N PRO A 100 -2.64 6.01 -15.51
CA PRO A 100 -2.86 5.33 -16.79
C PRO A 100 -2.03 5.87 -17.97
N GLY A 101 -0.99 6.65 -17.69
CA GLY A 101 -0.07 7.21 -18.69
C GLY A 101 1.36 6.72 -18.49
N GLY A 102 2.32 7.51 -18.97
CA GLY A 102 3.75 7.23 -18.85
C GLY A 102 4.25 6.11 -19.80
N PRO A 103 5.57 6.03 -20.02
CA PRO A 103 6.16 4.90 -20.73
C PRO A 103 6.00 3.62 -19.91
N ILE A 104 5.52 2.55 -20.56
CA ILE A 104 5.41 1.23 -19.93
C ILE A 104 6.80 0.75 -19.49
N ALA A 105 6.90 0.29 -18.25
CA ALA A 105 8.09 -0.29 -17.66
C ALA A 105 7.68 -1.42 -16.69
N PRO A 106 8.57 -2.38 -16.41
CA PRO A 106 8.22 -3.48 -15.52
C PRO A 106 8.02 -3.01 -14.07
N GLY A 107 6.98 -3.54 -13.45
CA GLY A 107 6.68 -3.41 -12.04
C GLY A 107 7.66 -4.14 -11.13
N VAL A 108 7.57 -3.81 -9.84
CA VAL A 108 8.43 -4.34 -8.79
C VAL A 108 7.62 -4.72 -7.56
N LEU A 109 8.17 -5.64 -6.78
CA LEU A 109 7.62 -6.06 -5.51
C LEU A 109 8.57 -5.66 -4.37
N GLY A 110 8.03 -4.94 -3.39
CA GLY A 110 8.71 -4.53 -2.16
C GLY A 110 8.30 -5.38 -0.97
N LEU A 111 9.18 -5.47 0.01
CA LEU A 111 8.94 -6.08 1.32
C LEU A 111 9.34 -5.09 2.40
N VAL A 112 8.41 -4.82 3.30
CA VAL A 112 8.65 -4.21 4.60
C VAL A 112 8.54 -5.30 5.65
N THR A 113 9.63 -5.61 6.34
CA THR A 113 9.60 -6.65 7.38
C THR A 113 9.01 -6.12 8.69
N ALA A 114 8.55 -7.01 9.56
CA ALA A 114 8.12 -6.65 10.92
C ALA A 114 9.21 -5.92 11.72
N GLY A 115 10.49 -6.15 11.41
CA GLY A 115 11.64 -5.44 11.98
C GLY A 115 11.92 -4.06 11.37
N GLY A 116 11.10 -3.62 10.40
CA GLY A 116 11.20 -2.31 9.76
C GLY A 116 12.19 -2.23 8.59
N SER A 117 12.81 -3.34 8.18
CA SER A 117 13.68 -3.33 7.00
C SER A 117 12.86 -3.27 5.71
N VAL A 118 13.35 -2.53 4.72
CA VAL A 118 12.66 -2.27 3.45
C VAL A 118 13.57 -2.71 2.31
N ARG A 119 13.08 -3.60 1.43
CA ARG A 119 13.85 -4.10 0.28
C ARG A 119 12.96 -4.50 -0.90
N ARG A 120 13.52 -4.43 -2.11
CA ARG A 120 12.92 -5.06 -3.29
C ARG A 120 13.13 -6.58 -3.23
N VAL A 121 12.12 -7.36 -3.61
CA VAL A 121 12.16 -8.83 -3.57
C VAL A 121 11.85 -9.49 -4.91
N ALA A 122 11.20 -8.78 -5.82
CA ALA A 122 11.03 -9.19 -7.22
C ALA A 122 10.93 -7.96 -8.14
N ASP A 123 11.16 -8.18 -9.42
CA ASP A 123 10.94 -7.24 -10.52
C ASP A 123 10.50 -7.99 -11.79
N GLY A 124 10.28 -7.26 -12.87
CA GLY A 124 9.88 -7.84 -14.16
C GLY A 124 8.39 -8.13 -14.30
N LEU A 125 7.57 -7.61 -13.37
CA LEU A 125 6.12 -7.77 -13.40
C LEU A 125 5.53 -6.87 -14.51
N GLY A 126 4.59 -7.36 -15.31
CA GLY A 126 3.94 -6.62 -16.38
C GLY A 126 2.97 -5.56 -15.85
N PHE A 127 2.05 -5.97 -14.97
CA PHE A 127 1.02 -5.08 -14.43
C PHE A 127 0.46 -5.58 -13.08
N PRO A 128 1.28 -5.66 -12.02
CA PRO A 128 0.84 -6.22 -10.75
C PRO A 128 -0.31 -5.39 -10.15
N ASN A 129 -1.41 -6.08 -9.82
CA ASN A 129 -2.65 -5.47 -9.35
C ASN A 129 -3.43 -6.36 -8.36
N GLY A 130 -2.75 -7.30 -7.71
CA GLY A 130 -3.36 -8.14 -6.71
C GLY A 130 -2.31 -8.97 -5.99
N LEU A 131 -2.34 -8.95 -4.66
CA LEU A 131 -1.41 -9.69 -3.82
C LEU A 131 -2.19 -10.53 -2.81
N VAL A 132 -1.83 -11.80 -2.69
CA VAL A 132 -2.32 -12.66 -1.61
C VAL A 132 -1.19 -13.53 -1.08
N VAL A 133 -1.19 -13.80 0.21
CA VAL A 133 -0.28 -14.77 0.85
C VAL A 133 -1.08 -16.04 1.14
N THR A 134 -0.47 -17.20 0.93
CA THR A 134 -1.10 -18.48 1.27
C THR A 134 -1.31 -18.63 2.77
N PRO A 135 -2.33 -19.38 3.24
CA PRO A 135 -2.62 -19.49 4.67
C PRO A 135 -1.50 -20.04 5.56
N ASP A 136 -0.52 -20.74 4.98
CA ASP A 136 0.67 -21.25 5.66
C ASP A 136 1.85 -20.25 5.66
N ASP A 137 1.62 -19.02 5.18
CA ASP A 137 2.59 -17.93 4.99
C ASP A 137 3.82 -18.30 4.13
N SER A 138 3.76 -19.38 3.35
CA SER A 138 4.92 -19.87 2.60
C SER A 138 5.07 -19.25 1.22
N THR A 139 3.98 -18.77 0.64
CA THR A 139 3.92 -18.34 -0.76
C THR A 139 3.19 -17.03 -0.90
N LEU A 140 3.80 -16.10 -1.63
CA LEU A 140 3.13 -14.90 -2.14
C LEU A 140 2.67 -15.18 -3.58
N ILE A 141 1.41 -14.86 -3.86
CA ILE A 141 0.81 -14.94 -5.20
C ILE A 141 0.55 -13.51 -5.67
N VAL A 142 1.00 -13.20 -6.89
CA VAL A 142 0.83 -11.91 -7.54
C VAL A 142 -0.09 -12.12 -8.75
N ALA A 143 -1.15 -11.33 -8.83
CA ALA A 143 -1.98 -11.19 -10.03
C ALA A 143 -1.46 -10.00 -10.85
N GLU A 144 -1.22 -10.23 -12.13
CA GLU A 144 -0.73 -9.23 -13.09
C GLU A 144 -1.33 -9.44 -14.49
#